data_AF-A0ABD4XWE0-F1
#
_entry.id   AF-A0ABD4XWE0-F1
#
_cell.length_a   1.000
_cell.length_b   1.000
_cell.length_c   1.000
_cell.angle_alpha   90.00
_cell.angle_beta   90.00
_cell.angle_gamma   90.00
#
_symmetry.space_group_name_H-M   'P 1'
#
loop_
_entity.id
_entity.type
_entity.pdbx_description
1 polymer ?
#
loop_
_entity_poly.entity_id
_entity_poly.type
_entity_poly.pdbx_seq_one_letter_code
_entity_poly.pdbx_strand_id
1 'polypeptide(L)'
;MAAADRARVDEVAIIEVLEQIERFKSALCAWKTAHQALFSGAQASHRGGWISGARGLQPFQPNEAIPDDLRRALCGLESDEPSLFRASGPVFVGGELASLVQQAHQARVDLDVASRPLRRLRAGLLARLPQGGEVGGGNLQHWLKLKPHQSIWRAVTATCGVPRLQIRYAVRPLLLAGAQPILPRKASFSLTPHRVISRRHPEKVLRALEEQLESAERADAARRDLDRLASLLRAPVQPDLAYIYSGDIIHQVNFTWGDGSRRKVKTSLPLFWCGPPIDIPPPDPAAVPRRRRSDIKYSNVPILETLPIYGSIKGVDRLSSSTAQPVDRPVIISD
;
A
#
# COMPACT_ATOMS: atom_id res chain seq x y z
N MET A 1 -16.70 12.19 43.87
CA MET A 1 -15.31 12.06 43.41
C MET A 1 -15.11 10.66 42.86
N ALA A 2 -15.18 10.48 41.55
CA ALA A 2 -14.75 9.26 40.89
C ALA A 2 -13.63 9.66 39.93
N ALA A 3 -12.40 9.62 40.44
CA ALA A 3 -11.22 9.78 39.60
C ALA A 3 -11.18 8.55 38.69
N ALA A 4 -11.45 8.79 37.41
CA ALA A 4 -11.34 7.79 36.37
C ALA A 4 -9.94 7.17 36.41
N ASP A 5 -9.89 5.84 36.51
CA ASP A 5 -8.76 5.01 36.12
C ASP A 5 -8.43 5.29 34.65
N ARG A 6 -7.68 6.37 34.42
CA ARG A 6 -6.91 6.52 33.19
C ARG A 6 -5.78 5.52 33.34
N ALA A 7 -5.94 4.36 32.70
CA ALA A 7 -4.84 3.44 32.44
C ALA A 7 -3.60 4.27 32.08
N ARG A 8 -2.58 4.22 32.93
CA ARG A 8 -1.33 4.95 32.78
C ARG A 8 -0.73 4.44 31.47
N VAL A 9 -0.88 5.22 30.40
CA VAL A 9 -0.22 4.88 29.14
C VAL A 9 1.24 5.22 29.37
N ASP A 10 2.10 4.21 29.45
CA ASP A 10 3.53 4.42 29.65
C ASP A 10 4.06 5.33 28.55
N GLU A 11 4.51 6.52 28.96
CA GLU A 11 5.09 7.49 28.06
C GLU A 11 6.44 6.96 27.55
N VAL A 12 6.69 7.12 26.26
CA VAL A 12 7.92 6.70 25.61
C VAL A 12 8.99 7.76 25.83
N ALA A 13 10.12 7.34 26.38
CA ALA A 13 11.27 8.22 26.57
C ALA A 13 11.82 8.70 25.23
N ILE A 14 12.11 10.00 25.13
CA ILE A 14 12.64 10.60 23.91
C ILE A 14 13.98 9.99 23.47
N ILE A 15 14.83 9.55 24.41
CA ILE A 15 16.11 8.90 24.13
C ILE A 15 15.89 7.63 23.30
N GLU A 16 14.90 6.80 23.66
CA GLU A 16 14.55 5.60 22.91
C GLU A 16 14.09 5.93 21.49
N VAL A 17 13.36 7.03 21.33
CA VAL A 17 12.91 7.51 20.01
C VAL A 17 14.10 7.95 19.17
N LEU A 18 15.05 8.70 19.75
CA LEU A 18 16.26 9.16 19.07
C LEU A 18 17.14 7.98 18.65
N GLU A 19 17.35 6.99 19.52
CA GLU A 19 18.05 5.74 19.18
C GLU A 19 17.36 5.01 18.02
N GLN A 20 16.04 4.95 18.04
CA GLN A 20 15.28 4.32 16.97
C GLN A 20 15.36 5.11 15.65
N ILE A 21 15.44 6.43 15.69
CA ILE A 21 15.71 7.28 14.52
C ILE A 21 17.11 6.98 13.96
N GLU A 22 18.13 6.84 14.81
CA GLU A 22 19.48 6.48 14.36
C GLU A 22 19.54 5.08 13.74
N ARG A 23 18.87 4.08 14.34
CA ARG A 23 18.72 2.75 13.72
C ARG A 23 18.04 2.83 12.35
N PHE A 24 17.01 3.66 12.23
CA PHE A 24 16.32 3.88 10.96
C PHE A 24 17.22 4.56 9.91
N LYS A 25 18.03 5.56 10.28
CA LYS A 25 19.02 6.18 9.39
C LYS A 25 20.06 5.17 8.91
N SER A 26 20.59 4.35 9.81
CA SER A 26 21.53 3.28 9.47
C SER A 26 20.92 2.26 8.51
N ALA A 27 19.67 1.82 8.77
CA ALA A 27 18.95 0.92 7.86
C ALA A 27 18.71 1.55 6.48
N LEU A 28 18.43 2.85 6.41
CA LEU A 28 18.26 3.58 5.16
C LEU A 28 19.59 3.66 4.37
N CYS A 29 20.71 3.86 5.05
CA CYS A 29 22.03 3.84 4.42
C CYS A 29 22.34 2.44 3.86
N ALA A 30 22.15 1.39 4.67
CA ALA A 30 22.33 0.00 4.24
C ALA A 30 21.43 -0.36 3.06
N TRP A 31 20.17 0.11 3.07
CA TRP A 31 19.25 -0.02 1.95
C TRP A 31 19.81 0.62 0.66
N LYS A 32 20.29 1.87 0.72
CA LYS A 32 20.85 2.56 -0.45
C LYS A 32 22.04 1.79 -1.03
N THR A 33 22.98 1.41 -0.18
CA THR A 33 24.19 0.67 -0.57
C THR A 33 23.83 -0.67 -1.22
N ALA A 34 22.96 -1.47 -0.60
CA ALA A 34 22.59 -2.79 -1.12
C ALA A 34 21.87 -2.68 -2.48
N HIS A 35 21.02 -1.66 -2.67
CA HIS A 35 20.30 -1.46 -3.93
C HIS A 35 21.20 -0.94 -5.05
N GLN A 36 22.15 -0.05 -4.73
CA GLN A 36 23.16 0.40 -5.67
C GLN A 36 24.05 -0.77 -6.11
N ALA A 37 24.51 -1.60 -5.16
CA ALA A 37 25.30 -2.80 -5.47
C ALA A 37 24.53 -3.78 -6.37
N LEU A 38 23.25 -4.05 -6.05
CA LEU A 38 22.40 -4.90 -6.87
C LEU A 38 22.21 -4.33 -8.28
N PHE A 39 21.91 -3.04 -8.41
CA PHE A 39 21.72 -2.41 -9.72
C PHE A 39 22.99 -2.44 -10.54
N SER A 40 24.15 -2.08 -9.97
CA SER A 40 25.44 -2.13 -10.66
C SER A 40 25.81 -3.55 -11.07
N GLY A 41 25.60 -4.54 -10.20
CA GLY A 41 25.82 -5.95 -10.52
C GLY A 41 24.92 -6.42 -11.67
N ALA A 42 23.62 -6.11 -11.60
CA ALA A 42 22.68 -6.44 -12.67
C ALA A 42 23.08 -5.74 -13.99
N GLN A 43 23.44 -4.47 -13.96
CA GLN A 43 23.86 -3.70 -15.13
C GLN A 43 25.12 -4.27 -15.79
N ALA A 44 26.00 -4.93 -15.03
CA ALA A 44 27.21 -5.54 -15.55
C ALA A 44 26.99 -6.93 -16.16
N SER A 45 26.02 -7.73 -15.68
CA SER A 45 25.90 -9.14 -16.07
C SER A 45 24.47 -9.68 -16.25
N HIS A 46 23.48 -8.82 -16.48
CA HIS A 46 22.13 -9.28 -16.82
C HIS A 46 22.09 -10.09 -18.12
N ARG A 47 21.10 -10.97 -18.22
CA ARG A 47 20.80 -11.83 -19.36
C ARG A 47 19.56 -11.36 -20.13
N GLY A 48 19.24 -10.07 -19.98
CA GLY A 48 18.07 -9.42 -20.58
C GLY A 48 16.81 -9.46 -19.71
N GLY A 49 15.69 -9.09 -20.32
CA GLY A 49 14.37 -9.08 -19.67
C GLY A 49 13.44 -8.03 -20.25
N TRP A 50 12.46 -7.62 -19.47
CA TRP A 50 11.63 -6.46 -19.78
C TRP A 50 11.17 -5.78 -18.50
N ILE A 51 11.01 -4.46 -18.56
CA ILE A 51 10.49 -3.65 -17.46
C ILE A 51 9.28 -2.87 -17.96
N SER A 52 8.18 -2.97 -17.22
CA SER A 52 7.03 -2.08 -17.33
C SER A 52 7.10 -1.07 -16.18
N GLY A 53 7.27 0.21 -16.53
CA GLY A 53 7.40 1.32 -15.59
C GLY A 53 6.68 2.58 -16.06
N ALA A 54 7.13 3.74 -15.58
CA ALA A 54 6.56 5.03 -15.95
C ALA A 54 6.70 5.36 -17.44
N ARG A 55 7.71 4.81 -18.12
CA ARG A 55 7.92 4.96 -19.57
C ARG A 55 7.26 3.87 -20.42
N GLY A 56 6.37 3.06 -19.83
CA GLY A 56 5.73 1.95 -20.51
C GLY A 56 6.58 0.68 -20.47
N LEU A 57 6.33 -0.22 -21.42
CA LEU A 57 7.03 -1.51 -21.54
C LEU A 57 8.35 -1.33 -22.32
N GLN A 58 9.45 -1.73 -21.71
CA GLN A 58 10.80 -1.62 -22.25
C GLN A 58 11.50 -2.99 -22.19
N PRO A 59 11.57 -3.75 -23.30
CA PRO A 59 12.42 -4.94 -23.38
C PRO A 59 13.90 -4.53 -23.44
N PHE A 60 14.78 -5.43 -23.02
CA PHE A 60 16.23 -5.25 -23.13
C PHE A 60 16.93 -6.60 -23.27
N GLN A 61 17.96 -6.67 -24.10
CA GLN A 61 18.74 -7.87 -24.40
C GLN A 61 20.04 -7.92 -23.57
N PRO A 62 20.74 -9.07 -23.52
CA PRO A 62 22.10 -9.12 -22.97
C PRO A 62 22.99 -8.05 -23.62
N ASN A 63 23.85 -7.40 -22.82
CA ASN A 63 24.77 -6.32 -23.22
C ASN A 63 24.13 -4.95 -23.52
N GLU A 64 22.81 -4.81 -23.45
CA GLU A 64 22.14 -3.51 -23.53
C GLU A 64 22.11 -2.81 -22.17
N ALA A 65 21.95 -1.48 -22.13
CA ALA A 65 21.71 -0.80 -20.86
C ALA A 65 20.37 -1.23 -20.27
N ILE A 66 20.31 -1.50 -18.96
CA ILE A 66 19.03 -1.77 -18.30
C ILE A 66 18.19 -0.49 -18.33
N PRO A 67 16.88 -0.56 -18.62
CA PRO A 67 16.00 0.60 -18.57
C PRO A 67 16.12 1.38 -17.26
N ASP A 68 16.31 2.69 -17.36
CA ASP A 68 16.43 3.62 -16.22
C ASP A 68 15.27 3.51 -15.21
N ASP A 69 14.10 3.05 -15.66
CA ASP A 69 12.94 2.81 -14.79
C ASP A 69 13.27 1.83 -13.66
N LEU A 70 14.13 0.83 -13.91
CA LEU A 70 14.63 -0.07 -12.86
C LEU A 70 15.50 0.69 -11.85
N ARG A 71 16.44 1.50 -12.33
CA ARG A 71 17.34 2.32 -11.49
C ARG A 71 16.53 3.25 -10.58
N ARG A 72 15.53 3.93 -11.15
CA ARG A 72 14.64 4.82 -10.39
C ARG A 72 13.86 4.07 -9.32
N ALA A 73 13.26 2.93 -9.65
CA ALA A 73 12.46 2.17 -8.69
C ALA A 73 13.29 1.49 -7.59
N LEU A 74 14.54 1.11 -7.87
CA LEU A 74 15.42 0.44 -6.91
C LEU A 74 16.25 1.41 -6.07
N CYS A 75 16.79 2.47 -6.67
CA CYS A 75 17.77 3.36 -6.05
C CYS A 75 17.23 4.76 -5.79
N GLY A 76 16.15 5.17 -6.47
CA GLY A 76 15.59 6.51 -6.36
C GLY A 76 14.76 6.70 -5.10
N LEU A 77 15.03 7.80 -4.39
CA LEU A 77 14.21 8.34 -3.31
C LEU A 77 14.02 9.87 -3.49
N GLU A 78 14.00 10.34 -4.73
CA GLU A 78 14.07 11.79 -5.05
C GLU A 78 12.80 12.31 -5.72
N SER A 79 11.69 11.58 -5.59
CA SER A 79 10.42 11.98 -6.20
C SER A 79 9.24 11.84 -5.24
N ASP A 80 8.22 12.67 -5.45
CA ASP A 80 6.92 12.54 -4.81
C ASP A 80 5.91 11.78 -5.70
N GLU A 81 6.28 11.42 -6.93
CA GLU A 81 5.39 10.75 -7.87
C GLU A 81 5.37 9.22 -7.66
N PRO A 82 4.22 8.62 -7.27
CA PRO A 82 4.10 7.17 -7.03
C PRO A 82 4.52 6.26 -8.20
N SER A 83 4.33 6.72 -9.43
CA SER A 83 4.60 5.97 -10.67
C SER A 83 6.10 5.68 -10.82
N LEU A 84 6.96 6.60 -10.37
CA LEU A 84 8.41 6.52 -10.48
C LEU A 84 9.06 5.46 -9.56
N PHE A 85 8.30 4.98 -8.58
CA PHE A 85 8.70 3.89 -7.70
C PHE A 85 8.16 2.52 -8.13
N ARG A 86 7.55 2.44 -9.32
CA ARG A 86 6.99 1.21 -9.88
C ARG A 86 7.79 0.82 -11.12
N ALA A 87 8.42 -0.33 -11.05
CA ALA A 87 9.05 -0.99 -12.19
C ALA A 87 8.84 -2.48 -12.00
N SER A 88 8.10 -3.11 -12.90
CA SER A 88 7.72 -4.51 -12.79
C SER A 88 8.04 -5.25 -14.06
N GLY A 89 8.54 -6.47 -13.91
CA GLY A 89 8.97 -7.31 -15.01
C GLY A 89 10.16 -8.17 -14.57
N PRO A 90 10.52 -9.20 -15.34
CA PRO A 90 11.66 -10.04 -15.08
C PRO A 90 12.95 -9.33 -15.46
N VAL A 91 13.94 -9.42 -14.56
CA VAL A 91 15.34 -9.13 -14.82
C VAL A 91 16.09 -10.45 -14.65
N PHE A 92 16.56 -11.01 -15.75
CA PHE A 92 17.33 -12.24 -15.73
C PHE A 92 18.78 -11.92 -15.36
N VAL A 93 19.28 -12.56 -14.32
CA VAL A 93 20.65 -12.41 -13.82
C VAL A 93 21.26 -13.79 -13.60
N GLY A 94 22.58 -13.88 -13.52
CA GLY A 94 23.23 -15.14 -13.16
C GLY A 94 23.11 -15.46 -11.67
N GLY A 95 23.41 -16.71 -11.31
CA GLY A 95 23.35 -17.21 -9.94
C GLY A 95 24.34 -16.50 -9.01
N GLU A 96 25.42 -15.94 -9.55
CA GLU A 96 26.41 -15.15 -8.83
C GLU A 96 25.82 -13.89 -8.17
N LEU A 97 24.75 -13.32 -8.73
CA LEU A 97 24.07 -12.15 -8.15
C LEU A 97 23.00 -12.52 -7.11
N ALA A 98 22.77 -13.81 -6.83
CA ALA A 98 21.77 -14.24 -5.86
C ALA A 98 22.00 -13.66 -4.46
N SER A 99 23.26 -13.53 -4.03
CA SER A 99 23.62 -12.93 -2.75
C SER A 99 23.26 -11.44 -2.70
N LEU A 100 23.54 -10.67 -3.75
CA LEU A 100 23.17 -9.24 -3.83
C LEU A 100 21.65 -9.07 -3.83
N VAL A 101 20.93 -9.92 -4.53
CA VAL A 101 19.47 -9.93 -4.57
C VAL A 101 18.89 -10.21 -3.16
N GLN A 102 19.46 -11.17 -2.42
CA GLN A 102 19.07 -11.46 -1.03
C GLN A 102 19.42 -10.31 -0.08
N GLN A 103 20.62 -9.74 -0.18
CA GLN A 103 21.06 -8.61 0.64
C GLN A 103 20.17 -7.38 0.42
N ALA A 104 19.84 -7.05 -0.84
CA ALA A 104 18.94 -5.95 -1.14
C ALA A 104 17.54 -6.20 -0.56
N HIS A 105 17.01 -7.42 -0.68
CA HIS A 105 15.73 -7.77 -0.06
C HIS A 105 15.76 -7.67 1.46
N GLN A 106 16.81 -8.21 2.10
CA GLN A 106 16.98 -8.15 3.55
C GLN A 106 17.06 -6.69 4.02
N ALA A 107 17.80 -5.84 3.32
CA ALA A 107 17.86 -4.41 3.64
C ALA A 107 16.49 -3.71 3.54
N ARG A 108 15.58 -4.16 2.66
CA ARG A 108 14.17 -3.68 2.66
C ARG A 108 13.40 -4.14 3.90
N VAL A 109 13.59 -5.40 4.30
CA VAL A 109 12.97 -5.98 5.50
C VAL A 109 13.44 -5.24 6.75
N ASP A 110 14.75 -5.03 6.88
CA ASP A 110 15.37 -4.34 8.00
C ASP A 110 14.89 -2.88 8.08
N LEU A 111 14.78 -2.19 6.94
CA LEU A 111 14.20 -0.85 6.86
C LEU A 111 12.72 -0.83 7.28
N ASP A 112 11.94 -1.85 6.92
CA ASP A 112 10.55 -1.97 7.37
C ASP A 112 10.49 -2.16 8.89
N VAL A 113 11.31 -3.06 9.44
CA VAL A 113 11.40 -3.33 10.88
C VAL A 113 11.81 -2.07 11.64
N ALA A 114 12.88 -1.40 11.22
CA ALA A 114 13.38 -0.18 11.86
C ALA A 114 12.36 0.98 11.81
N SER A 115 11.55 1.07 10.77
CA SER A 115 10.53 2.13 10.64
C SER A 115 9.20 1.81 11.33
N ARG A 116 8.89 0.55 11.70
CA ARG A 116 7.59 0.17 12.29
C ARG A 116 7.28 0.89 13.61
N PRO A 117 8.19 0.96 14.60
CA PRO A 117 7.91 1.64 15.87
C PRO A 117 7.62 3.13 15.66
N LEU A 118 8.45 3.80 14.87
CA LEU A 118 8.32 5.23 14.54
C LEU A 118 7.03 5.56 13.78
N ARG A 119 6.58 4.65 12.88
CA ARG A 119 5.32 4.81 12.13
C ARG A 119 4.07 4.70 13.01
N ARG A 120 4.14 3.97 14.11
CA ARG A 120 2.99 3.72 15.01
C ARG A 120 2.93 4.70 16.19
N LEU A 121 4.07 5.26 16.57
CA LEU A 121 4.17 6.18 17.70
C LEU A 121 3.45 7.50 17.42
N ARG A 122 2.65 7.93 18.40
CA ARG A 122 1.92 9.20 18.40
C ARG A 122 2.64 10.23 19.25
N ALA A 123 2.50 11.50 18.92
CA ALA A 123 3.17 12.58 19.64
C ALA A 123 2.77 12.66 21.12
N GLY A 124 1.50 12.42 21.43
CA GLY A 124 0.98 12.44 22.81
C GLY A 124 1.40 11.24 23.67
N LEU A 125 2.17 10.31 23.11
CA LEU A 125 2.78 9.20 23.86
C LEU A 125 4.25 9.47 24.18
N LEU A 126 4.79 10.63 23.78
CA LEU A 126 6.16 11.00 24.10
C LEU A 126 6.19 11.68 25.47
N ALA A 127 7.17 11.30 26.30
CA ALA A 127 7.42 11.97 27.58
C ALA A 127 7.79 13.46 27.39
N ARG A 128 8.43 13.79 26.26
CA ARG A 128 8.65 15.16 25.79
C ARG A 128 8.90 15.22 24.30
N LEU A 129 8.79 16.41 23.72
CA LEU A 129 9.28 16.68 22.36
C LEU A 129 10.82 16.73 22.32
N PRO A 130 11.44 16.43 21.17
CA PRO A 130 12.88 16.62 20.98
C PRO A 130 13.25 18.10 21.01
N GLN A 131 14.50 18.39 21.35
CA GLN A 131 15.10 19.72 21.33
C GLN A 131 15.91 19.94 20.04
N GLY A 132 16.23 21.21 19.74
CA GLY A 132 16.89 21.58 18.48
C GLY A 132 18.22 20.87 18.22
N GLY A 133 19.02 20.63 19.28
CA GLY A 133 20.28 19.88 19.17
C GLY A 133 20.11 18.39 18.89
N GLU A 134 18.95 17.79 19.21
CA GLU A 134 18.71 16.34 19.10
C GLU A 134 18.24 15.94 17.69
N VAL A 135 17.56 16.82 16.97
CA VAL A 135 16.96 16.52 15.65
C VAL A 135 17.42 17.46 14.53
N GLY A 136 18.33 18.37 14.84
CA GLY A 136 18.77 19.46 13.97
C GLY A 136 17.79 20.64 13.98
N GLY A 137 18.30 21.85 14.21
CA GLY A 137 17.49 23.05 14.48
C GLY A 137 16.41 23.34 13.42
N GLY A 138 16.72 23.12 12.14
CA GLY A 138 15.76 23.32 11.03
C GLY A 138 14.61 22.30 10.99
N ASN A 139 14.76 21.12 11.61
CA ASN A 139 13.75 20.07 11.63
C ASN A 139 12.80 20.15 12.83
N LEU A 140 13.18 20.86 13.89
CA LEU A 140 12.41 20.98 15.12
C LEU A 140 10.99 21.53 14.86
N GLN A 141 10.83 22.42 13.88
CA GLN A 141 9.53 22.95 13.46
C GLN A 141 8.52 21.86 13.08
N HIS A 142 8.96 20.71 12.55
CA HIS A 142 8.07 19.62 12.17
C HIS A 142 7.56 18.86 13.39
N TRP A 143 8.33 18.85 14.47
CA TRP A 143 7.95 18.24 15.74
C TRP A 143 7.00 19.14 16.53
N LEU A 144 7.27 20.45 16.57
CA LEU A 144 6.44 21.44 17.28
C LEU A 144 5.03 21.58 16.70
N LYS A 145 4.83 21.25 15.42
CA LYS A 145 3.52 21.30 14.75
C LYS A 145 2.64 20.06 15.03
N LEU A 146 3.14 19.04 15.72
CA LEU A 146 2.40 17.79 15.96
C LEU A 146 1.34 17.98 17.05
N LYS A 147 0.10 17.56 16.74
CA LYS A 147 -0.96 17.39 17.75
C LYS A 147 -0.80 16.02 18.46
N PRO A 148 -1.25 15.86 19.72
CA PRO A 148 -1.04 14.63 20.49
C PRO A 148 -1.51 13.32 19.81
N HIS A 149 -2.62 13.35 19.07
CA HIS A 149 -3.15 12.18 18.36
C HIS A 149 -2.38 11.83 17.07
N GLN A 150 -1.55 12.74 16.55
CA GLN A 150 -0.85 12.56 15.28
C GLN A 150 0.37 11.67 15.43
N SER A 151 0.66 10.89 14.39
CA SER A 151 1.87 10.09 14.31
C SER A 151 3.11 10.98 14.15
N ILE A 152 4.19 10.64 14.87
CA ILE A 152 5.48 11.35 14.77
C ILE A 152 6.18 11.12 13.42
N TRP A 153 5.70 10.18 12.62
CA TRP A 153 6.37 9.71 11.40
C TRP A 153 6.68 10.82 10.40
N ARG A 154 5.82 11.84 10.28
CA ARG A 154 6.07 12.98 9.39
C ARG A 154 7.29 13.80 9.86
N ALA A 155 7.44 13.99 11.16
CA ALA A 155 8.57 14.74 11.72
C ALA A 155 9.87 13.93 11.64
N VAL A 156 9.80 12.62 11.93
CA VAL A 156 10.93 11.68 11.77
C VAL A 156 11.46 11.67 10.33
N THR A 157 10.56 11.55 9.35
CA THR A 157 10.94 11.51 7.92
C THR A 157 11.54 12.83 7.44
N ALA A 158 11.05 13.97 7.96
CA ALA A 158 11.68 15.27 7.73
C ALA A 158 13.09 15.34 8.34
N THR A 159 13.28 14.89 9.59
CA THR A 159 14.61 14.81 10.24
C THR A 159 15.59 13.94 9.45
N CYS A 160 15.11 12.89 8.80
CA CYS A 160 15.95 12.01 7.97
C CYS A 160 16.14 12.52 6.53
N GLY A 161 15.48 13.63 6.13
CA GLY A 161 15.55 14.15 4.77
C GLY A 161 14.94 13.23 3.70
N VAL A 162 14.03 12.33 4.07
CA VAL A 162 13.40 11.38 3.14
C VAL A 162 11.88 11.40 3.29
N PRO A 163 11.13 11.92 2.31
CA PRO A 163 9.67 11.94 2.34
C PRO A 163 9.02 10.60 2.70
N ARG A 164 7.99 10.66 3.56
CA ARG A 164 7.20 9.50 4.03
C ARG A 164 6.74 8.57 2.91
N LEU A 165 6.32 9.14 1.78
CA LEU A 165 5.79 8.38 0.65
C LEU A 165 6.85 7.44 0.08
N GLN A 166 8.11 7.88 0.03
CA GLN A 166 9.21 7.14 -0.57
C GLN A 166 9.57 5.91 0.27
N ILE A 167 9.59 6.05 1.61
CA ILE A 167 9.83 4.90 2.51
C ILE A 167 8.78 3.81 2.31
N ARG A 168 7.51 4.18 2.02
CA ARG A 168 6.45 3.20 1.73
C ARG A 168 6.77 2.32 0.51
N TYR A 169 7.52 2.83 -0.46
CA TYR A 169 7.97 2.06 -1.62
C TYR A 169 9.29 1.34 -1.36
N ALA A 170 10.22 1.96 -0.62
CA ALA A 170 11.51 1.38 -0.25
C ALA A 170 11.38 0.08 0.56
N VAL A 171 10.36 -0.03 1.41
CA VAL A 171 10.11 -1.21 2.25
C VAL A 171 9.33 -2.33 1.55
N ARG A 172 8.84 -2.12 0.32
CA ARG A 172 8.13 -3.18 -0.41
C ARG A 172 9.09 -4.32 -0.75
N PRO A 173 8.76 -5.58 -0.45
CA PRO A 173 9.67 -6.69 -0.68
C PRO A 173 9.94 -6.89 -2.17
N LEU A 174 11.20 -7.17 -2.52
CA LEU A 174 11.56 -7.68 -3.85
C LEU A 174 10.96 -9.08 -4.06
N LEU A 175 10.64 -9.44 -5.30
CA LEU A 175 10.25 -10.80 -5.65
C LEU A 175 11.50 -11.65 -5.89
N LEU A 176 11.73 -12.62 -5.00
CA LEU A 176 12.95 -13.44 -4.94
C LEU A 176 12.79 -14.82 -5.59
N ALA A 177 12.15 -14.94 -6.75
CA ALA A 177 12.01 -16.27 -7.35
C ALA A 177 13.36 -16.89 -7.76
N GLY A 178 14.36 -16.05 -8.00
CA GLY A 178 15.71 -16.46 -8.37
C GLY A 178 16.68 -16.77 -7.24
N ALA A 179 16.40 -16.29 -6.03
CA ALA A 179 17.31 -16.44 -4.88
C ALA A 179 16.78 -17.42 -3.81
N GLN A 180 15.77 -18.21 -4.19
CA GLN A 180 15.22 -19.28 -3.36
C GLN A 180 15.92 -20.61 -3.67
N PRO A 181 16.06 -21.52 -2.68
CA PRO A 181 16.69 -22.82 -2.89
C PRO A 181 16.01 -23.66 -3.99
N ILE A 182 14.69 -23.51 -4.14
CA ILE A 182 13.89 -24.21 -5.15
C ILE A 182 13.28 -23.17 -6.09
N LEU A 183 13.80 -23.14 -7.32
CA LEU A 183 13.30 -22.26 -8.37
C LEU A 183 11.90 -22.72 -8.84
N PRO A 184 10.97 -21.80 -9.11
CA PRO A 184 9.71 -22.16 -9.73
C PRO A 184 9.95 -22.67 -11.16
N ARG A 185 9.17 -23.65 -11.59
CA ARG A 185 9.21 -24.19 -12.96
C ARG A 185 8.64 -23.21 -13.98
N LYS A 186 7.63 -22.43 -13.59
CA LYS A 186 6.97 -21.43 -14.44
C LYS A 186 6.71 -20.14 -13.66
N ALA A 187 6.88 -19.02 -14.34
CA ALA A 187 6.46 -17.71 -13.89
C ALA A 187 5.70 -17.00 -15.02
N SER A 188 4.66 -16.25 -14.67
CA SER A 188 3.92 -15.43 -15.64
C SER A 188 3.43 -14.15 -15.00
N PHE A 189 3.37 -13.08 -15.78
CA PHE A 189 2.78 -11.82 -15.37
C PHE A 189 1.33 -11.72 -15.82
N SER A 190 0.52 -11.04 -15.03
CA SER A 190 -0.87 -10.76 -15.32
C SER A 190 -1.24 -9.40 -14.74
N LEU A 191 -2.17 -8.71 -15.41
CA LEU A 191 -2.72 -7.45 -14.92
C LEU A 191 -3.92 -7.73 -14.03
N THR A 192 -3.96 -7.09 -12.85
CA THR A 192 -5.09 -7.22 -11.93
C THR A 192 -5.46 -5.86 -11.36
N PRO A 193 -6.76 -5.55 -11.17
CA PRO A 193 -7.16 -4.31 -10.51
C PRO A 193 -6.69 -4.35 -9.07
N HIS A 194 -6.04 -3.29 -8.60
CA HIS A 194 -5.64 -3.21 -7.21
C HIS A 194 -6.82 -2.84 -6.32
N ARG A 195 -7.58 -3.85 -5.90
CA ARG A 195 -8.66 -3.69 -4.92
C ARG A 195 -8.21 -4.16 -3.54
N VAL A 196 -8.35 -3.29 -2.54
CA VAL A 196 -8.14 -3.61 -1.11
C VAL A 196 -9.47 -3.43 -0.39
N ILE A 197 -9.96 -4.51 0.22
CA ILE A 197 -11.21 -4.51 0.97
C ILE A 197 -10.85 -4.67 2.45
N SER A 198 -11.22 -3.69 3.27
CA SER A 198 -11.03 -3.72 4.72
C SER A 198 -12.38 -3.61 5.40
N ARG A 199 -12.79 -4.66 6.13
CA ARG A 199 -14.02 -4.61 6.93
C ARG A 199 -13.90 -3.49 7.98
N ARG A 200 -14.99 -2.77 8.19
CA ARG A 200 -15.08 -1.67 9.16
C ARG A 200 -16.19 -1.97 10.15
N HIS A 201 -15.85 -1.84 11.43
CA HIS A 201 -16.85 -1.87 12.49
C HIS A 201 -17.62 -0.54 12.48
N PRO A 202 -18.94 -0.53 12.69
CA PRO A 202 -19.75 0.69 12.70
C PRO A 202 -19.21 1.79 13.61
N GLU A 203 -18.75 1.45 14.81
CA GLU A 203 -18.16 2.41 15.76
C GLU A 203 -16.95 3.16 15.20
N LYS A 204 -16.13 2.51 14.37
CA LYS A 204 -14.98 3.18 13.73
C LYS A 204 -15.42 4.15 12.66
N VAL A 205 -16.55 3.88 12.01
CA VAL A 205 -17.14 4.79 11.01
C VAL A 205 -17.78 5.98 11.72
N LEU A 206 -18.52 5.76 12.82
CA LEU A 206 -19.09 6.82 13.65
C LEU A 206 -18.02 7.82 14.12
N ARG A 207 -16.95 7.35 14.74
CA ARG A 207 -15.85 8.23 15.20
C ARG A 207 -15.23 9.02 14.05
N ALA A 208 -15.04 8.40 12.88
CA ALA A 208 -14.49 9.08 11.72
C ALA A 208 -15.43 10.16 11.15
N LEU A 209 -16.74 9.98 11.26
CA LEU A 209 -17.74 10.99 10.88
C LEU A 209 -17.81 12.12 11.90
N GLU A 210 -17.73 11.80 13.20
CA GLU A 210 -17.64 12.80 14.28
C GLU A 210 -16.42 13.70 14.10
N GLU A 211 -15.25 13.15 13.75
CA GLU A 211 -14.06 13.93 13.40
C GLU A 211 -14.28 14.84 12.18
N GLN A 212 -15.11 14.46 11.21
CA GLN A 212 -15.44 15.31 10.06
C GLN A 212 -16.45 16.41 10.40
N LEU A 213 -17.27 16.27 11.44
CA LEU A 213 -18.14 17.34 11.92
C LEU A 213 -17.36 18.53 12.47
N GLU A 214 -16.15 18.30 12.98
CA GLU A 214 -15.25 19.37 13.41
C GLU A 214 -14.66 20.17 12.24
N SER A 215 -14.85 19.71 10.99
CA SER A 215 -14.44 20.40 9.77
C SER A 215 -15.59 21.20 9.17
N ALA A 216 -15.46 22.54 9.15
CA ALA A 216 -16.50 23.45 8.65
C ALA A 216 -16.94 23.16 7.20
N GLU A 217 -16.05 22.66 6.34
CA GLU A 217 -16.35 22.38 4.92
C GLU A 217 -17.15 21.10 4.70
N ARG A 218 -17.17 20.16 5.66
CA ARG A 218 -17.78 18.83 5.49
C ARG A 218 -18.86 18.51 6.52
N ALA A 219 -19.13 19.41 7.45
CA ALA A 219 -20.04 19.17 8.57
C ALA A 219 -21.45 18.74 8.14
N ASP A 220 -22.04 19.39 7.13
CA ASP A 220 -23.39 19.06 6.68
C ASP A 220 -23.48 17.67 6.02
N ALA A 221 -22.48 17.33 5.20
CA ALA A 221 -22.40 16.02 4.57
C ALA A 221 -22.13 14.91 5.61
N ALA A 222 -21.28 15.19 6.61
CA ALA A 222 -21.00 14.27 7.71
C ALA A 222 -22.24 14.05 8.58
N ARG A 223 -23.08 15.08 8.80
CA ARG A 223 -24.36 14.94 9.51
C ARG A 223 -25.32 14.00 8.78
N ARG A 224 -25.50 14.19 7.46
CA ARG A 224 -26.32 13.29 6.63
C ARG A 224 -25.82 11.85 6.65
N ASP A 225 -24.50 11.66 6.61
CA ASP A 225 -23.88 10.34 6.69
C ASP A 225 -24.08 9.67 8.06
N LEU A 226 -24.09 10.44 9.16
CA LEU A 226 -24.41 9.91 10.49
C LEU A 226 -25.85 9.41 10.57
N ASP A 227 -26.81 10.17 10.05
CA ASP A 227 -28.22 9.76 10.01
C ASP A 227 -28.41 8.51 9.13
N ARG A 228 -27.75 8.47 7.97
CA ARG A 228 -27.75 7.32 7.08
C ARG A 228 -27.14 6.08 7.76
N LEU A 229 -26.02 6.24 8.46
CA LEU A 229 -25.39 5.16 9.21
C LEU A 229 -26.29 4.66 10.36
N ALA A 230 -26.92 5.56 11.11
CA ALA A 230 -27.85 5.21 12.18
C ALA A 230 -29.06 4.41 11.63
N SER A 231 -29.60 4.81 10.48
CA SER A 231 -30.67 4.08 9.80
C SER A 231 -30.24 2.66 9.41
N LEU A 232 -29.05 2.50 8.83
CA LEU A 232 -28.51 1.19 8.44
C LEU A 232 -28.30 0.26 9.63
N LEU A 233 -27.89 0.79 10.79
CA LEU A 233 -27.68 0.00 12.00
C LEU A 233 -28.99 -0.43 12.67
N ARG A 234 -30.09 0.30 12.43
CA ARG A 234 -31.44 -0.07 12.91
C ARG A 234 -32.15 -1.04 11.96
N ALA A 235 -31.62 -1.29 10.76
CA ALA A 235 -32.24 -2.18 9.80
C ALA A 235 -32.27 -3.64 10.30
N PRO A 236 -33.31 -4.43 9.97
CA PRO A 236 -33.42 -5.84 10.40
C PRO A 236 -32.26 -6.71 9.93
N VAL A 237 -31.66 -6.36 8.79
CA VAL A 237 -30.47 -7.00 8.25
C VAL A 237 -29.41 -5.93 8.07
N GLN A 238 -28.44 -5.89 8.99
CA GLN A 238 -27.35 -4.92 8.92
C GLN A 238 -26.34 -5.33 7.84
N PRO A 239 -25.97 -4.43 6.91
CA PRO A 239 -24.95 -4.72 5.92
C PRO A 239 -23.56 -4.77 6.56
N ASP A 240 -22.70 -5.67 6.05
CA ASP A 240 -21.27 -5.61 6.36
C ASP A 240 -20.70 -4.31 5.79
N LEU A 241 -20.09 -3.48 6.63
CA LEU A 241 -19.41 -2.27 6.16
C LEU A 241 -17.95 -2.59 5.78
N ALA A 242 -17.51 -2.05 4.66
CA ALA A 242 -16.12 -2.14 4.24
C ALA A 242 -15.63 -0.84 3.62
N TYR A 243 -14.39 -0.48 3.94
CA TYR A 243 -13.62 0.45 3.13
C TYR A 243 -13.09 -0.31 1.91
N ILE A 244 -13.36 0.22 0.72
CA ILE A 244 -12.84 -0.35 -0.53
C ILE A 244 -11.97 0.71 -1.18
N TYR A 245 -10.67 0.41 -1.24
CA TYR A 245 -9.76 1.13 -2.10
C TYR A 245 -9.74 0.45 -3.47
N SER A 246 -10.14 1.20 -4.49
CA SER A 246 -10.00 0.84 -5.89
C SER A 246 -8.83 1.65 -6.46
N GLY A 247 -7.67 1.02 -6.55
CA GLY A 247 -6.48 1.62 -7.16
C GLY A 247 -6.28 1.17 -8.60
N ASP A 248 -5.17 1.62 -9.18
CA ASP A 248 -4.76 1.30 -10.55
C ASP A 248 -4.63 -0.21 -10.81
N ILE A 249 -4.53 -0.54 -12.09
CA ILE A 249 -4.08 -1.88 -12.51
C ILE A 249 -2.64 -2.08 -12.02
N ILE A 250 -2.40 -3.24 -11.41
CA ILE A 250 -1.06 -3.64 -10.94
C ILE A 250 -0.66 -4.97 -11.56
N HIS A 251 0.65 -5.20 -11.59
CA HIS A 251 1.19 -6.49 -11.98
C HIS A 251 1.01 -7.52 -10.87
N GLN A 252 0.68 -8.72 -11.28
CA GLN A 252 0.65 -9.91 -10.45
C GLN A 252 1.51 -10.98 -11.11
N VAL A 253 2.43 -11.54 -10.34
CA VAL A 253 3.26 -12.67 -10.76
C VAL A 253 2.65 -13.97 -10.25
N ASN A 254 2.50 -14.94 -11.14
CA ASN A 254 2.02 -16.28 -10.83
C ASN A 254 3.19 -17.26 -10.96
N PHE A 255 3.55 -17.90 -9.85
CA PHE A 255 4.59 -18.93 -9.77
C PHE A 255 3.96 -20.32 -9.71
N THR A 256 4.60 -21.29 -10.33
CA THR A 256 4.28 -22.72 -10.21
C THR A 256 5.57 -23.52 -10.05
N TRP A 257 5.65 -24.38 -9.03
CA TRP A 257 6.80 -25.25 -8.76
C TRP A 257 6.59 -26.66 -9.31
N GLY A 258 7.66 -27.46 -9.31
CA GLY A 258 7.66 -28.84 -9.83
C GLY A 258 6.72 -29.79 -9.07
N ASP A 259 6.49 -29.53 -7.79
CA ASP A 259 5.54 -30.24 -6.91
C ASP A 259 4.06 -29.88 -7.16
N GLY A 260 3.79 -28.97 -8.11
CA GLY A 260 2.45 -28.47 -8.42
C GLY A 260 1.97 -27.34 -7.51
N SER A 261 2.75 -26.93 -6.50
CA SER A 261 2.42 -25.78 -5.66
C SER A 261 2.39 -24.49 -6.49
N ARG A 262 1.50 -23.56 -6.10
CA ARG A 262 1.25 -22.30 -6.83
C ARG A 262 1.22 -21.13 -5.88
N ARG A 263 1.87 -20.03 -6.27
CA ARG A 263 1.85 -18.77 -5.50
C ARG A 263 1.53 -17.60 -6.40
N LYS A 264 0.67 -16.71 -5.91
CA LYS A 264 0.26 -15.49 -6.61
C LYS A 264 0.70 -14.29 -5.79
N VAL A 265 1.50 -13.41 -6.37
CA VAL A 265 2.06 -12.25 -5.66
C VAL A 265 1.77 -10.97 -6.45
N LYS A 266 1.08 -10.03 -5.82
CA LYS A 266 0.92 -8.67 -6.33
C LYS A 266 2.24 -7.92 -6.16
N THR A 267 2.71 -7.25 -7.20
CA THR A 267 3.99 -6.53 -7.16
C THR A 267 3.91 -5.21 -7.92
N SER A 268 4.76 -4.28 -7.50
CA SER A 268 5.11 -3.09 -8.26
C SER A 268 6.63 -2.98 -8.48
N LEU A 269 7.34 -4.06 -8.15
CA LEU A 269 8.80 -4.15 -8.14
C LEU A 269 9.25 -5.29 -9.06
N PRO A 270 10.51 -5.25 -9.52
CA PRO A 270 11.04 -6.23 -10.45
C PRO A 270 11.07 -7.63 -9.83
N LEU A 271 11.02 -8.62 -10.72
CA LEU A 271 11.32 -10.01 -10.43
C LEU A 271 12.77 -10.26 -10.81
N PHE A 272 13.63 -10.50 -9.83
CA PHE A 272 15.00 -10.95 -10.10
C PHE A 272 15.01 -12.48 -10.26
N TRP A 273 15.48 -12.93 -11.42
CA TRP A 273 15.58 -14.34 -11.77
C TRP A 273 17.05 -14.76 -11.91
N CYS A 274 17.60 -15.40 -10.87
CA CYS A 274 18.99 -15.84 -10.78
C CYS A 274 19.20 -17.30 -11.26
N GLY A 275 18.19 -17.89 -11.91
CA GLY A 275 18.24 -19.25 -12.45
C GLY A 275 18.50 -19.28 -13.97
N PRO A 276 18.46 -20.49 -14.58
CA PRO A 276 18.43 -20.62 -16.04
C PRO A 276 17.32 -19.75 -16.63
N PRO A 277 17.55 -19.06 -17.77
CA PRO A 277 16.53 -18.23 -18.40
C PRO A 277 15.26 -19.05 -18.68
N ILE A 278 14.11 -18.48 -18.37
CA ILE A 278 12.82 -19.03 -18.74
C ILE A 278 12.06 -17.98 -19.54
N ASP A 279 11.20 -18.43 -20.45
CA ASP A 279 10.34 -17.50 -21.18
C ASP A 279 9.25 -16.95 -20.25
N ILE A 280 9.24 -15.64 -20.07
CA ILE A 280 8.26 -14.90 -19.30
C ILE A 280 7.84 -13.69 -20.15
N PRO A 281 6.79 -13.80 -20.97
CA PRO A 281 6.35 -12.68 -21.79
C PRO A 281 5.69 -11.57 -20.94
N PRO A 282 5.68 -10.33 -21.43
CA PRO A 282 4.88 -9.26 -20.85
C PRO A 282 3.39 -9.59 -20.92
N PRO A 283 2.58 -9.17 -19.93
CA PRO A 283 1.15 -9.38 -20.00
C PRO A 283 0.55 -8.54 -21.14
N ASP A 284 -0.46 -9.08 -21.81
CA ASP A 284 -1.21 -8.36 -22.84
C ASP A 284 -1.86 -7.10 -22.23
N PRO A 285 -1.53 -5.89 -22.71
CA PRO A 285 -2.13 -4.65 -22.21
C PRO A 285 -3.64 -4.53 -22.53
N ALA A 286 -4.12 -5.24 -23.57
CA ALA A 286 -5.54 -5.28 -23.93
C ALA A 286 -6.35 -6.27 -23.07
N ALA A 287 -5.69 -7.08 -22.24
CA ALA A 287 -6.36 -8.05 -21.39
C ALA A 287 -7.24 -7.35 -20.34
N VAL A 288 -8.56 -7.39 -20.55
CA VAL A 288 -9.54 -6.85 -19.61
C VAL A 288 -9.48 -7.64 -18.29
N PRO A 289 -9.14 -7.00 -17.15
CA PRO A 289 -9.04 -7.72 -15.90
C PRO A 289 -10.42 -8.22 -15.45
N ARG A 290 -10.58 -9.54 -15.32
CA ARG A 290 -11.84 -10.13 -14.83
C ARG A 290 -12.05 -9.79 -13.35
N ARG A 291 -13.24 -9.28 -13.00
CA ARG A 291 -13.67 -9.08 -11.60
C ARG A 291 -13.75 -10.42 -10.88
N ARG A 292 -13.22 -10.50 -9.66
CA ARG A 292 -13.30 -11.70 -8.80
C ARG A 292 -14.66 -11.79 -8.13
N ARG A 293 -15.10 -12.99 -7.71
CA ARG A 293 -16.36 -13.13 -6.94
C ARG A 293 -16.40 -12.25 -5.69
N SER A 294 -15.26 -12.05 -5.01
CA SER A 294 -15.13 -11.13 -3.87
C SER A 294 -15.43 -9.68 -4.21
N ASP A 295 -15.19 -9.29 -5.47
CA ASP A 295 -15.42 -7.93 -5.98
C ASP A 295 -16.90 -7.62 -6.17
N ILE A 296 -17.75 -8.67 -6.13
CA ILE A 296 -19.20 -8.60 -6.29
C ILE A 296 -19.90 -8.65 -4.92
N LYS A 297 -19.18 -8.82 -3.79
CA LYS A 297 -19.80 -8.90 -2.45
C LYS A 297 -20.39 -7.56 -1.99
N TYR A 298 -19.79 -6.45 -2.40
CA TYR A 298 -20.10 -5.10 -1.94
C TYR A 298 -20.63 -4.24 -3.09
N SER A 299 -21.42 -3.22 -2.75
CA SER A 299 -21.90 -2.22 -3.72
C SER A 299 -20.75 -1.63 -4.54
N ASN A 300 -21.06 -1.18 -5.76
CA ASN A 300 -20.10 -0.46 -6.61
C ASN A 300 -19.93 1.01 -6.20
N VAL A 301 -20.89 1.54 -5.45
CA VAL A 301 -20.93 2.94 -4.99
C VAL A 301 -20.85 2.97 -3.47
N PRO A 302 -20.11 3.92 -2.86
CA PRO A 302 -20.14 4.16 -1.43
C PRO A 302 -21.56 4.43 -0.93
N ILE A 303 -21.89 3.96 0.26
CA ILE A 303 -23.17 4.24 0.92
C ILE A 303 -23.12 5.60 1.62
N LEU A 304 -21.92 6.05 2.01
CA LEU A 304 -21.68 7.35 2.64
C LEU A 304 -21.05 8.32 1.64
N GLU A 305 -21.38 9.59 1.75
CA GLU A 305 -20.93 10.68 0.87
C GLU A 305 -19.49 11.11 1.20
N THR A 306 -19.18 11.21 2.49
CA THR A 306 -17.92 11.77 3.00
C THR A 306 -16.83 10.74 3.21
N LEU A 307 -17.21 9.46 3.31
CA LEU A 307 -16.31 8.34 3.54
C LEU A 307 -16.53 7.27 2.48
N PRO A 308 -15.46 6.71 1.88
CA PRO A 308 -15.56 5.61 0.91
C PRO A 308 -15.86 4.28 1.60
N ILE A 309 -17.05 4.19 2.20
CA ILE A 309 -17.60 3.01 2.89
C ILE A 309 -18.68 2.38 2.02
N TYR A 310 -18.59 1.08 1.84
CA TYR A 310 -19.44 0.26 0.98
C TYR A 310 -20.14 -0.78 1.85
N GLY A 311 -21.41 -1.06 1.55
CA GLY A 311 -22.17 -2.12 2.22
C GLY A 311 -22.22 -3.39 1.38
N SER A 312 -22.40 -4.53 2.04
CA SER A 312 -22.61 -5.79 1.35
C SER A 312 -23.95 -5.82 0.60
N ILE A 313 -23.94 -6.35 -0.62
CA ILE A 313 -25.13 -6.41 -1.50
C ILE A 313 -26.27 -7.23 -0.88
N LYS A 314 -25.93 -8.27 -0.08
CA LYS A 314 -26.91 -9.08 0.66
C LYS A 314 -27.79 -8.27 1.66
N GLY A 315 -27.44 -7.02 1.98
CA GLY A 315 -28.25 -6.12 2.80
C GLY A 315 -28.86 -4.92 2.05
N VAL A 316 -28.40 -4.61 0.83
CA VAL A 316 -28.79 -3.37 0.11
C VAL A 316 -29.92 -3.62 -0.89
N ASP A 317 -29.97 -4.76 -1.58
CA ASP A 317 -31.02 -5.06 -2.57
C ASP A 317 -32.44 -5.22 -1.95
N ARG A 318 -32.52 -5.36 -0.62
CA ARG A 318 -33.80 -5.37 0.11
C ARG A 318 -34.26 -3.99 0.58
N LEU A 319 -33.40 -2.96 0.52
CA LEU A 319 -33.76 -1.59 0.87
C LEU A 319 -34.28 -0.81 -0.34
N SER A 320 -33.91 -1.21 -1.56
CA SER A 320 -34.36 -0.60 -2.82
C SER A 320 -35.69 -1.14 -3.38
N SER A 321 -36.29 -2.15 -2.76
CA SER A 321 -37.56 -2.76 -3.21
C SER A 321 -38.83 -2.18 -2.56
N SER A 322 -38.71 -1.10 -1.79
CA SER A 322 -39.86 -0.38 -1.23
C SER A 322 -40.09 0.93 -1.97
N THR A 323 -40.74 0.86 -3.13
CA THR A 323 -41.69 1.85 -3.73
C THR A 323 -41.76 1.64 -5.25
N ALA A 324 -42.54 0.65 -5.66
CA ALA A 324 -43.23 0.70 -6.94
C ALA A 324 -44.68 0.28 -6.67
N GLN A 325 -45.53 1.27 -6.40
CA GLN A 325 -46.97 1.06 -6.48
C GLN A 325 -47.30 0.66 -7.93
N PRO A 326 -48.11 -0.38 -8.15
CA PRO A 326 -48.63 -0.65 -9.48
C PRO A 326 -49.57 0.50 -9.84
N VAL A 327 -49.19 1.29 -10.82
CA VAL A 327 -50.11 2.26 -11.44
C VAL A 327 -51.01 1.45 -12.36
N ASP A 328 -52.27 1.29 -11.95
CA ASP A 328 -53.35 0.80 -12.80
C ASP A 328 -53.40 1.65 -14.08
N ARG A 329 -53.20 1.00 -15.23
CA ARG A 329 -53.47 1.62 -16.53
C ARG A 329 -54.96 1.49 -16.83
N PRO A 330 -55.65 2.56 -17.26
CA PRO A 330 -57.01 2.42 -17.75
C PRO A 330 -56.99 1.68 -19.09
N VAL A 331 -57.80 0.63 -19.19
CA VAL A 331 -58.10 -0.06 -20.45
C VAL A 331 -58.99 0.88 -21.27
N ILE A 332 -58.46 1.39 -22.38
CA ILE A 332 -59.27 2.03 -23.42
C ILE A 332 -59.94 0.88 -24.18
N ILE A 333 -61.27 0.80 -24.07
CA ILE A 333 -62.12 0.00 -24.94
C ILE A 333 -62.47 0.88 -26.14
N SER A 334 -62.22 0.37 -27.34
CA SER A 334 -62.86 0.85 -28.55
C SER A 334 -62.99 -0.34 -29.50
N ASP A 335 -64.25 -0.67 -29.76
CA ASP A 335 -64.90 -1.54 -30.77
C ASP A 335 -64.10 -2.67 -31.43
#